data_AF-A0AAE0VWC6-F1
#
_entry.id   AF-A0AAE0VWC6-F1
#
_cell.length_a   1.000
_cell.length_b   1.000
_cell.length_c   1.000
_cell.angle_alpha   90.00
_cell.angle_beta   90.00
_cell.angle_gamma   90.00
#
_symmetry.space_group_name_H-M   'P 1'
#
loop_
_entity.id
_entity.type
_entity.pdbx_description
1 polymer ?
#
loop_
_entity_poly.entity_id
_entity_poly.type
_entity_poly.pdbx_seq_one_letter_code
_entity_poly.pdbx_strand_id
1 'polypeptide(L)'
;MSKETASSYLKYYLPQKCETWRVSAMARVTTHHKLGPVDRLDDTTGTNYIAPATKRRDRLDDTTWITYIAPATKRRDCLDDTTGTNYISPATKRRERLDDTTWITYIAPATNRIDRLDDTTGTNYIAPATKRRNPLDDTTGTNYIAPATKRRDRLDDTIWITYIAPATKRIDRLDDTTGTSYIAPA
;
A
#
# COMPACT_ATOMS: atom_id res chain seq x y z
N MET A 1 -7.48 18.97 -38.74
CA MET A 1 -8.00 17.86 -37.92
C MET A 1 -6.92 16.82 -37.74
N SER A 2 -6.27 16.77 -36.58
CA SER A 2 -5.47 15.62 -36.17
C SER A 2 -5.82 15.33 -34.72
N LYS A 3 -6.74 14.37 -34.53
CA LYS A 3 -7.08 13.79 -33.25
C LYS A 3 -6.36 12.45 -33.23
N GLU A 4 -5.24 12.32 -32.51
CA GLU A 4 -4.73 11.02 -32.04
C GLU A 4 -3.42 11.16 -31.25
N THR A 5 -3.47 11.65 -29.99
CA THR A 5 -2.41 11.30 -29.00
C THR A 5 -2.78 11.51 -27.52
N ALA A 6 -4.07 11.46 -27.13
CA ALA A 6 -4.45 11.65 -25.72
C ALA A 6 -4.83 10.35 -24.96
N SER A 7 -4.77 9.18 -25.59
CA SER A 7 -5.40 7.96 -25.03
C SER A 7 -4.51 7.15 -24.06
N SER A 8 -3.19 7.35 -24.05
CA SER A 8 -2.28 6.57 -23.20
C SER A 8 -2.09 7.16 -21.79
N TYR A 9 -2.18 8.48 -21.64
CA TYR A 9 -1.95 9.15 -20.36
C TYR A 9 -3.17 9.04 -19.44
N LEU A 10 -4.38 9.32 -19.96
CA LEU A 10 -5.62 9.39 -19.18
C LEU A 10 -6.08 8.09 -18.51
N LYS A 11 -5.63 6.90 -18.94
CA LYS A 11 -6.00 5.62 -18.28
C LYS A 11 -5.29 5.37 -16.96
N TYR A 12 -4.22 6.12 -16.66
CA TYR A 12 -3.44 5.97 -15.43
C TYR A 12 -3.66 7.09 -14.41
N TYR A 13 -4.32 8.19 -14.80
CA TYR A 13 -4.53 9.42 -14.02
C TYR A 13 -5.98 9.58 -13.50
N LEU A 14 -6.77 8.51 -13.50
CA LEU A 14 -8.04 8.54 -12.79
C LEU A 14 -7.83 7.85 -11.44
N PRO A 15 -7.85 8.59 -10.32
CA PRO A 15 -8.04 7.99 -9.01
C PRO A 15 -9.45 7.39 -9.01
N GLN A 16 -9.55 6.13 -9.46
CA GLN A 16 -10.79 5.39 -9.31
C GLN A 16 -10.95 5.08 -7.83
N LYS A 17 -11.47 5.99 -7.01
CA LYS A 17 -11.89 5.72 -5.61
C LYS A 17 -12.40 4.29 -5.51
N CYS A 18 -12.01 3.53 -4.47
CA CYS A 18 -12.36 2.11 -4.32
C CYS A 18 -13.81 1.85 -4.84
N GLU A 19 -13.99 1.39 -6.10
CA GLU A 19 -15.29 1.55 -6.80
C GLU A 19 -16.44 0.94 -5.97
N THR A 20 -17.55 1.67 -5.89
CA THR A 20 -18.67 1.45 -4.95
C THR A 20 -19.28 0.05 -5.07
N TRP A 21 -19.19 -0.72 -3.98
CA TRP A 21 -20.05 -1.87 -3.76
C TRP A 21 -20.80 -1.62 -2.45
N ARG A 22 -21.97 -0.99 -2.54
CA ARG A 22 -22.82 -0.65 -1.38
C ARG A 22 -23.14 -1.89 -0.54
N VAL A 23 -22.70 -1.90 0.73
CA VAL A 23 -23.47 -2.31 1.91
C VAL A 23 -22.84 -1.57 3.10
N SER A 24 -23.65 -0.78 3.82
CA SER A 24 -23.25 0.01 4.99
C SER A 24 -23.29 -0.84 6.25
N ALA A 25 -22.25 -0.79 7.08
CA ALA A 25 -22.23 -1.36 8.43
C ALA A 25 -21.34 -0.50 9.33
N MET A 26 -21.95 0.22 10.29
CA MET A 26 -21.22 0.98 11.30
C MET A 26 -20.58 0.03 12.32
N ALA A 27 -19.27 0.13 12.55
CA ALA A 27 -18.55 -0.73 13.50
C ALA A 27 -17.60 0.06 14.44
N ARG A 28 -18.03 0.31 15.67
CA ARG A 28 -17.14 0.72 16.77
C ARG A 28 -16.36 -0.49 17.31
N VAL A 29 -15.02 -0.37 17.33
CA VAL A 29 -13.99 -1.32 17.83
C VAL A 29 -14.43 -2.79 17.76
N THR A 30 -14.24 -3.40 16.59
CA THR A 30 -14.51 -4.83 16.42
C THR A 30 -13.22 -5.61 16.30
N THR A 31 -12.94 -6.47 17.29
CA THR A 31 -11.97 -7.56 17.11
C THR A 31 -12.63 -8.62 16.23
N HIS A 32 -12.47 -8.53 14.91
CA HIS A 32 -13.05 -9.49 13.99
C HIS A 32 -12.32 -10.84 14.08
N HIS A 33 -12.91 -11.78 14.81
CA HIS A 33 -12.69 -13.21 14.66
C HIS A 33 -13.74 -13.78 13.69
N LYS A 34 -13.71 -13.42 12.39
CA LYS A 34 -14.48 -14.19 11.41
C LYS A 34 -13.88 -14.15 10.00
N LEU A 35 -13.86 -15.35 9.42
CA LEU A 35 -13.25 -15.71 8.14
C LEU A 35 -14.25 -15.52 7.00
N GLY A 36 -14.55 -14.27 6.64
CA GLY A 36 -15.26 -13.95 5.40
C GLY A 36 -14.31 -13.92 4.19
N PRO A 37 -14.78 -14.15 2.95
CA PRO A 37 -13.95 -14.03 1.76
C PRO A 37 -13.60 -12.56 1.42
N VAL A 38 -14.36 -11.59 1.94
CA VAL A 38 -14.11 -10.15 1.86
C VAL A 38 -14.64 -9.48 3.14
N ASP A 39 -13.80 -8.74 3.86
CA ASP A 39 -14.24 -7.90 4.98
C ASP A 39 -14.44 -6.46 4.47
N ARG A 40 -15.59 -5.86 4.80
CA ARG A 40 -15.91 -4.46 4.49
C ARG A 40 -16.26 -3.76 5.79
N LEU A 41 -15.48 -2.77 6.19
CA LEU A 41 -15.76 -1.95 7.36
C LEU A 41 -15.73 -0.48 6.97
N ASP A 42 -16.48 0.28 7.73
CA ASP A 42 -16.70 1.71 7.59
C ASP A 42 -16.70 2.29 9.01
N ASP A 43 -16.27 3.54 9.17
CA ASP A 43 -16.24 4.26 10.45
C ASP A 43 -15.59 3.44 11.60
N THR A 44 -14.39 2.93 11.39
CA THR A 44 -13.76 1.98 12.33
C THR A 44 -12.58 2.59 13.09
N THR A 45 -12.64 2.61 14.42
CA THR A 45 -11.51 3.09 15.24
C THR A 45 -10.31 2.13 15.22
N GLY A 46 -10.53 0.82 15.07
CA GLY A 46 -9.45 -0.15 15.16
C GLY A 46 -9.85 -1.54 14.72
N THR A 47 -9.05 -2.14 13.85
CA THR A 47 -9.23 -3.54 13.40
C THR A 47 -7.93 -4.33 13.49
N ASN A 48 -8.00 -5.51 14.12
CA ASN A 48 -6.88 -6.45 14.21
C ASN A 48 -7.23 -7.76 13.53
N TYR A 49 -6.38 -8.18 12.60
CA TYR A 49 -6.53 -9.43 11.88
C TYR A 49 -5.46 -10.43 12.29
N ILE A 50 -5.87 -11.42 13.09
CA ILE A 50 -4.98 -12.34 13.80
C ILE A 50 -5.09 -13.81 13.38
N ALA A 51 -5.97 -14.12 12.41
CA ALA A 51 -6.13 -15.47 11.88
C ALA A 51 -5.43 -15.64 10.52
N PRO A 52 -4.67 -16.74 10.30
CA PRO A 52 -4.09 -17.04 8.99
C PRO A 52 -5.16 -17.19 7.91
N ALA A 53 -4.83 -16.81 6.69
CA ALA A 53 -5.76 -16.91 5.56
C ALA A 53 -5.07 -17.36 4.27
N THR A 54 -5.69 -18.26 3.52
CA THR A 54 -5.20 -18.54 2.15
C THR A 54 -5.43 -17.33 1.24
N LYS A 55 -6.58 -16.65 1.42
CA LYS A 55 -6.95 -15.43 0.71
C LYS A 55 -7.60 -14.48 1.69
N ARG A 56 -7.13 -13.24 1.69
CA ARG A 56 -7.68 -12.11 2.45
C ARG A 56 -8.00 -10.98 1.47
N ARG A 57 -9.14 -10.32 1.66
CA ARG A 57 -9.60 -9.22 0.82
C ARG A 57 -10.34 -8.23 1.69
N ASP A 58 -9.73 -7.10 1.98
CA ASP A 58 -10.29 -6.17 2.95
C ASP A 58 -10.56 -4.84 2.24
N ARG A 59 -11.71 -4.23 2.51
CA ARG A 59 -12.04 -2.86 2.10
C ARG A 59 -12.43 -2.09 3.34
N LEU A 60 -11.72 -1.01 3.61
CA LEU A 60 -11.91 -0.23 4.82
C LEU A 60 -12.01 1.23 4.41
N ASP A 61 -12.98 1.91 4.99
CA ASP A 61 -13.29 3.32 4.80
C ASP A 61 -13.28 3.96 6.20
N ASP A 62 -12.88 5.22 6.28
CA ASP A 62 -12.87 6.01 7.53
C ASP A 62 -12.32 5.22 8.74
N THR A 63 -11.05 4.81 8.66
CA THR A 63 -10.44 3.90 9.65
C THR A 63 -9.25 4.51 10.37
N THR A 64 -9.29 4.60 11.71
CA THR A 64 -8.16 5.13 12.47
C THR A 64 -6.96 4.17 12.47
N TRP A 65 -7.17 2.86 12.71
CA TRP A 65 -6.04 1.93 12.78
C TRP A 65 -6.34 0.52 12.30
N ILE A 66 -5.38 -0.07 11.59
CA ILE A 66 -5.46 -1.45 11.11
C ILE A 66 -4.15 -2.18 11.42
N THR A 67 -4.24 -3.37 12.01
CA THR A 67 -3.07 -4.26 12.17
C THR A 67 -3.32 -5.65 11.64
N TYR A 68 -2.39 -6.12 10.82
CA TYR A 68 -2.41 -7.44 10.21
C TYR A 68 -1.28 -8.33 10.76
N ILE A 69 -1.64 -9.22 11.68
CA ILE A 69 -0.69 -10.00 12.47
C ILE A 69 -0.50 -11.43 11.93
N ALA A 70 -1.47 -11.96 11.19
CA ALA A 70 -1.42 -13.34 10.71
C ALA A 70 -1.12 -13.49 9.21
N PRO A 71 -0.35 -14.54 8.84
CA PRO A 71 0.11 -14.74 7.47
C PRO A 71 -1.03 -14.94 6.49
N ALA A 72 -0.85 -14.44 5.27
CA ALA A 72 -1.77 -14.68 4.17
C ALA A 72 -1.06 -15.08 2.89
N THR A 73 -1.49 -16.16 2.22
CA THR A 73 -0.89 -16.50 0.91
C THR A 73 -1.18 -15.40 -0.11
N LYS A 74 -2.41 -14.88 -0.13
CA LYS A 74 -2.83 -13.77 -0.99
C LYS A 74 -3.60 -12.75 -0.17
N ARG A 75 -3.21 -11.49 -0.28
CA ARG A 75 -3.80 -10.33 0.40
C ARG A 75 -4.14 -9.26 -0.63
N ARG A 76 -5.32 -8.66 -0.50
CA ARG A 76 -5.81 -7.58 -1.37
C ARG A 76 -6.59 -6.56 -0.55
N ASP A 77 -5.99 -5.43 -0.28
CA ASP A 77 -6.57 -4.46 0.64
C ASP A 77 -6.86 -3.15 -0.15
N CYS A 78 -8.02 -2.54 0.08
CA CYS A 78 -8.43 -1.23 -0.47
C CYS A 78 -8.80 -0.35 0.73
N LEU A 79 -7.96 0.62 1.06
CA LEU A 79 -8.12 1.47 2.23
C LEU A 79 -8.34 2.90 1.74
N ASP A 80 -9.36 3.54 2.29
CA ASP A 80 -9.72 4.94 2.06
C ASP A 80 -9.75 5.62 3.43
N ASP A 81 -9.38 6.90 3.50
CA ASP A 81 -9.37 7.72 4.71
C ASP A 81 -8.84 6.98 5.96
N THR A 82 -7.56 6.61 5.93
CA THR A 82 -6.95 5.76 6.97
C THR A 82 -5.81 6.45 7.72
N THR A 83 -5.91 6.58 9.05
CA THR A 83 -4.81 7.20 9.80
C THR A 83 -3.58 6.29 9.86
N GLY A 84 -3.74 4.98 10.08
CA GLY A 84 -2.57 4.10 10.11
C GLY A 84 -2.79 2.62 9.88
N THR A 85 -1.84 2.00 9.17
CA THR A 85 -1.88 0.58 8.84
C THR A 85 -0.54 -0.12 9.09
N ASN A 86 -0.59 -1.25 9.79
CA ASN A 86 0.57 -2.08 10.08
C ASN A 86 0.43 -3.51 9.52
N TYR A 87 1.39 -3.90 8.70
CA TYR A 87 1.52 -5.25 8.16
C TYR A 87 2.68 -6.01 8.81
N ILE A 88 2.36 -6.81 9.82
CA ILE A 88 3.31 -7.53 10.67
C ILE A 88 3.48 -9.00 10.23
N SER A 89 2.71 -9.44 9.24
CA SER A 89 2.67 -10.83 8.79
C SER A 89 3.18 -11.05 7.37
N PRO A 90 3.84 -12.20 7.10
CA PRO A 90 4.28 -12.55 5.75
C PRO A 90 3.12 -12.71 4.78
N ALA A 91 3.37 -12.37 3.51
CA ALA A 91 2.45 -12.70 2.43
C ALA A 91 3.16 -13.12 1.14
N THR A 92 2.69 -14.18 0.48
CA THR A 92 3.27 -14.56 -0.83
C THR A 92 2.93 -13.50 -1.88
N LYS A 93 1.68 -13.01 -1.88
CA LYS A 93 1.21 -11.96 -2.77
C LYS A 93 0.42 -10.93 -1.97
N ARG A 94 0.91 -9.69 -2.00
CA ARG A 94 0.27 -8.51 -1.41
C ARG A 94 -0.03 -7.53 -2.53
N ARG A 95 -1.27 -7.04 -2.57
CA ARG A 95 -1.71 -5.99 -3.49
C ARG A 95 -2.55 -5.02 -2.70
N GLU A 96 -2.14 -3.78 -2.65
CA GLU A 96 -2.79 -2.80 -1.81
C GLU A 96 -3.06 -1.55 -2.63
N ARG A 97 -4.20 -0.95 -2.33
CA ARG A 97 -4.56 0.38 -2.79
C ARG A 97 -4.91 1.17 -1.54
N LEU A 98 -4.22 2.27 -1.34
CA LEU A 98 -4.46 3.18 -0.24
C LEU A 98 -4.66 4.57 -0.82
N ASP A 99 -5.70 5.21 -0.34
CA ASP A 99 -6.12 6.58 -0.62
C ASP A 99 -6.17 7.31 0.72
N ASP A 100 -5.82 8.59 0.75
CA ASP A 100 -5.87 9.44 1.94
C ASP A 100 -5.34 8.76 3.23
N THR A 101 -4.06 8.38 3.21
CA THR A 101 -3.45 7.60 4.30
C THR A 101 -2.33 8.33 5.02
N THR A 102 -2.42 8.49 6.35
CA THR A 102 -1.34 9.17 7.09
C THR A 102 -0.09 8.29 7.20
N TRP A 103 -0.22 7.02 7.63
CA TRP A 103 0.96 6.18 7.86
C TRP A 103 0.80 4.71 7.52
N ILE A 104 1.84 4.12 6.93
CA ILE A 104 1.88 2.69 6.60
C ILE A 104 3.21 2.07 7.02
N THR A 105 3.16 0.94 7.72
CA THR A 105 4.35 0.15 8.04
C THR A 105 4.26 -1.29 7.55
N TYR A 106 5.28 -1.73 6.82
CA TYR A 106 5.44 -3.11 6.38
C TYR A 106 6.62 -3.79 7.06
N ILE A 107 6.34 -4.60 8.07
CA ILE A 107 7.35 -5.24 8.95
C ILE A 107 7.64 -6.69 8.55
N ALA A 108 6.83 -7.29 7.69
CA ALA A 108 6.99 -8.68 7.28
C ALA A 108 7.22 -8.89 5.78
N PRO A 109 7.95 -9.97 5.41
CA PRO A 109 8.40 -10.19 4.05
C PRO A 109 7.25 -10.48 3.10
N ALA A 110 7.45 -10.15 1.82
CA ALA A 110 6.53 -10.53 0.76
C ALA A 110 7.24 -11.00 -0.51
N THR A 111 6.79 -12.10 -1.12
CA THR A 111 7.39 -12.52 -2.39
C THR A 111 7.04 -11.53 -3.50
N ASN A 112 5.78 -11.11 -3.59
CA ASN A 112 5.34 -10.08 -4.52
C ASN A 112 4.50 -9.06 -3.78
N ARG A 113 4.91 -7.79 -3.85
CA ARG A 113 4.22 -6.64 -3.28
C ARG A 113 3.93 -5.62 -4.37
N ILE A 114 2.71 -5.12 -4.38
CA ILE A 114 2.26 -4.06 -5.30
C ILE A 114 1.39 -3.13 -4.47
N ASP A 115 1.89 -1.93 -4.19
CA ASP A 115 1.19 -0.98 -3.34
C ASP A 115 0.98 0.28 -4.18
N ARG A 116 -0.28 0.66 -4.36
CA ARG A 116 -0.67 1.92 -5.00
C ARG A 116 -1.07 2.87 -3.89
N LEU A 117 -0.32 3.95 -3.73
CA LEU A 117 -0.56 4.94 -2.71
C LEU A 117 -0.91 6.25 -3.39
N ASP A 118 -1.97 6.86 -2.91
CA ASP A 118 -2.47 8.18 -3.25
C ASP A 118 -2.55 8.97 -1.95
N ASP A 119 -2.27 10.27 -1.97
CA ASP A 119 -2.38 11.17 -0.82
C ASP A 119 -1.84 10.57 0.49
N THR A 120 -0.57 10.16 0.48
CA THR A 120 0.04 9.43 1.60
C THR A 120 1.14 10.21 2.29
N THR A 121 0.98 10.46 3.60
CA THR A 121 2.00 11.21 4.36
C THR A 121 3.28 10.40 4.58
N GLY A 122 3.18 9.11 4.91
CA GLY A 122 4.38 8.34 5.20
C GLY A 122 4.27 6.83 5.05
N THR A 123 5.30 6.23 4.45
CA THR A 123 5.38 4.78 4.27
C THR A 123 6.76 4.21 4.62
N ASN A 124 6.77 3.14 5.41
CA ASN A 124 7.97 2.41 5.79
C ASN A 124 7.95 0.95 5.34
N TYR A 125 8.92 0.59 4.50
CA TYR A 125 9.16 -0.77 4.04
C TYR A 125 10.34 -1.41 4.78
N ILE A 126 10.04 -2.07 5.90
CA ILE A 126 11.02 -2.61 6.86
C ILE A 126 11.45 -4.05 6.53
N ALA A 127 10.65 -4.80 5.78
CA ALA A 127 10.95 -6.19 5.44
C ALA A 127 11.23 -6.45 3.95
N PRO A 128 12.03 -7.50 3.65
CA PRO A 128 12.47 -7.77 2.29
C PRO A 128 11.33 -8.20 1.38
N ALA A 129 11.51 -7.93 0.09
CA ALA A 129 10.59 -8.41 -0.94
C ALA A 129 11.32 -8.95 -2.17
N THR A 130 10.86 -10.06 -2.75
CA THR A 130 11.46 -10.52 -4.01
C THR A 130 11.10 -9.57 -5.15
N LYS A 131 9.85 -9.14 -5.23
CA LYS A 131 9.39 -8.14 -6.20
C LYS A 131 8.53 -7.10 -5.50
N ARG A 132 8.87 -5.83 -5.70
CA ARG A 132 8.13 -4.66 -5.20
C ARG A 132 7.77 -3.74 -6.38
N ARG A 133 6.54 -3.25 -6.43
CA ARG A 133 6.09 -2.27 -7.41
C ARG A 133 5.23 -1.22 -6.74
N ASN A 134 5.71 0.01 -6.70
CA ASN A 134 5.06 1.06 -5.93
C ASN A 134 4.78 2.27 -6.84
N PRO A 135 3.59 2.36 -7.44
CA PRO A 135 3.06 3.62 -7.94
C PRO A 135 2.61 4.47 -6.75
N LEU A 136 3.27 5.59 -6.53
CA LEU A 136 2.97 6.56 -5.49
C LEU A 136 2.64 7.88 -6.18
N ASP A 137 1.58 8.51 -5.71
CA ASP A 137 1.06 9.81 -6.14
C ASP A 137 0.81 10.63 -4.87
N ASP A 138 1.09 11.93 -4.92
CA ASP A 138 0.95 12.86 -3.78
C ASP A 138 1.47 12.29 -2.44
N THR A 139 2.76 11.97 -2.39
CA THR A 139 3.36 11.37 -1.17
C THR A 139 4.39 12.24 -0.50
N THR A 140 4.25 12.45 0.81
CA THR A 140 5.26 13.20 1.56
C THR A 140 6.53 12.39 1.76
N GLY A 141 6.42 11.11 2.13
CA GLY A 141 7.58 10.35 2.58
C GLY A 141 7.52 8.86 2.35
N THR A 142 8.57 8.28 1.77
CA THR A 142 8.73 6.82 1.73
C THR A 142 10.14 6.35 2.05
N ASN A 143 10.26 5.43 3.01
CA ASN A 143 11.51 4.77 3.37
C ASN A 143 11.53 3.30 2.97
N TYR A 144 12.59 2.90 2.29
CA TYR A 144 12.89 1.51 1.96
C TYR A 144 14.08 1.01 2.78
N ILE A 145 13.77 0.34 3.89
CA ILE A 145 14.76 -0.09 4.88
C ILE A 145 15.32 -1.48 4.56
N ALA A 146 14.53 -2.36 3.93
CA ALA A 146 14.95 -3.72 3.60
C ALA A 146 15.09 -4.01 2.10
N PRO A 147 15.98 -4.96 1.75
CA PRO A 147 16.38 -5.19 0.37
C PRO A 147 15.24 -5.75 -0.48
N ALA A 148 15.39 -5.59 -1.80
CA ALA A 148 14.52 -6.23 -2.76
C ALA A 148 15.29 -6.84 -3.94
N THR A 149 14.85 -7.98 -4.47
CA THR A 149 15.49 -8.50 -5.70
C THR A 149 15.14 -7.63 -6.91
N LYS A 150 13.87 -7.23 -7.02
CA LYS A 150 13.38 -6.32 -8.06
C LYS A 150 12.47 -5.25 -7.44
N ARG A 151 12.82 -3.99 -7.64
CA ARG A 151 11.99 -2.83 -7.26
C ARG A 151 11.64 -2.01 -8.49
N ARG A 152 10.38 -1.60 -8.61
CA ARG A 152 9.95 -0.66 -9.62
C ARG A 152 9.02 0.38 -9.02
N ASP A 153 9.50 1.59 -8.92
CA ASP A 153 8.74 2.68 -8.32
C ASP A 153 8.35 3.68 -9.41
N ARG A 154 7.14 4.23 -9.31
CA ARG A 154 6.70 5.39 -10.10
C ARG A 154 6.21 6.39 -9.07
N LEU A 155 6.76 7.58 -9.12
CA LEU A 155 6.64 8.60 -8.10
C LEU A 155 6.20 9.84 -8.86
N ASP A 156 5.04 10.33 -8.53
CA ASP A 156 4.46 11.60 -8.95
C ASP A 156 4.27 12.42 -7.66
N ASP A 157 4.51 13.73 -7.71
CA ASP A 157 4.30 14.66 -6.58
C ASP A 157 4.81 14.11 -5.23
N THR A 158 6.11 13.81 -5.15
CA THR A 158 6.70 13.15 -3.98
C THR A 158 7.74 14.03 -3.29
N ILE A 159 7.57 14.35 -2.01
CA ILE A 159 8.52 15.24 -1.30
C ILE A 159 9.84 14.52 -1.06
N TRP A 160 9.86 13.36 -0.40
CA TRP A 160 11.11 12.65 -0.17
C TRP A 160 11.01 11.14 -0.19
N ILE A 161 12.09 10.52 -0.69
CA ILE A 161 12.29 9.09 -0.64
C ILE A 161 13.69 8.72 -0.17
N THR A 162 13.75 7.73 0.70
CA THR A 162 15.02 7.18 1.21
C THR A 162 15.12 5.69 0.93
N TYR A 163 16.26 5.28 0.38
CA TYR A 163 16.61 3.87 0.18
C TYR A 163 17.81 3.52 1.05
N ILE A 164 17.59 2.73 2.10
CA ILE A 164 18.64 2.27 3.02
C ILE A 164 19.21 0.92 2.62
N ALA A 165 18.39 0.05 2.03
CA ALA A 165 18.85 -1.25 1.56
C ALA A 165 18.83 -1.35 0.03
N PRO A 166 19.77 -2.11 -0.55
CA PRO A 166 19.91 -2.22 -1.98
C PRO A 166 18.74 -2.99 -2.61
N ALA A 167 18.52 -2.72 -3.90
CA ALA A 167 17.77 -3.60 -4.76
C ALA A 167 18.66 -4.15 -5.87
N THR A 168 18.63 -5.46 -6.14
CA THR A 168 19.47 -6.07 -7.20
C THR A 168 19.13 -5.49 -8.57
N LYS A 169 17.84 -5.24 -8.81
CA LYS A 169 17.36 -4.51 -9.98
C LYS A 169 16.37 -3.44 -9.55
N ARG A 170 16.61 -2.21 -9.98
CA ARG A 170 15.78 -1.05 -9.64
C ARG A 170 15.44 -0.26 -10.89
N ILE A 171 14.19 0.16 -11.01
CA ILE A 171 13.70 1.03 -12.07
C ILE A 171 12.77 2.04 -11.41
N ASP A 172 13.09 3.32 -11.51
CA ASP A 172 12.29 4.37 -10.91
C ASP A 172 11.95 5.41 -11.97
N ARG A 173 10.73 5.90 -11.90
CA ARG A 173 10.27 7.03 -12.70
C ARG A 173 9.83 8.08 -11.69
N LEU A 174 10.51 9.21 -11.72
CA LEU A 174 10.27 10.33 -10.83
C LEU A 174 9.68 11.45 -11.68
N ASP A 175 8.53 11.94 -11.27
CA ASP A 175 7.92 13.18 -11.70
C ASP A 175 7.65 13.98 -10.42
N ASP A 176 7.89 15.30 -10.50
CA ASP A 176 7.86 16.24 -9.37
C ASP A 176 8.31 15.67 -8.00
N THR A 177 9.52 15.09 -7.97
CA THR A 177 10.09 14.54 -6.75
C THR A 177 11.16 15.46 -6.18
N THR A 178 10.94 16.00 -4.97
CA THR A 178 11.86 16.97 -4.37
C THR A 178 13.18 16.34 -3.91
N GLY A 179 13.15 15.18 -3.25
CA GLY A 179 14.33 14.57 -2.64
C GLY A 179 14.41 13.07 -2.81
N THR A 180 15.59 12.56 -3.19
CA THR A 180 15.87 11.12 -3.14
C THR A 180 17.24 10.84 -2.55
N SER A 181 17.28 10.01 -1.51
CA SER A 181 18.49 9.62 -0.79
C SER A 181 18.77 8.12 -0.90
N TYR A 182 20.04 7.77 -1.07
CA TYR A 182 20.54 6.39 -1.05
C TYR A 182 21.57 6.27 0.04
N ILE A 183 21.27 5.44 1.03
CA ILE A 183 22.16 5.12 2.14
C ILE A 183 22.66 3.71 1.87
N ALA A 184 23.96 3.54 1.68
CA ALA A 184 24.55 2.20 1.63
C ALA A 184 24.72 1.70 3.07
N PRO A 185 24.38 0.43 3.37
CA PRO A 185 24.77 -0.16 4.64
C PRO A 185 26.31 -0.20 4.71
N ALA A 186 26.86 0.29 5.83
CA ALA A 186 28.28 0.27 6.13
C ALA A 186 28.81 -1.17 6.32
#